data_AF-A0A7Z9VEK1-F1
#
_entry.id   AF-A0A7Z9VEK1-F1
#
_cell.length_a   1.000
_cell.length_b   1.000
_cell.length_c   1.000
_cell.angle_alpha   90.00
_cell.angle_beta   90.00
_cell.angle_gamma   90.00
#
_symmetry.space_group_name_H-M   'P 1'
#
loop_
_entity.id
_entity.type
_entity.pdbx_description
1 polymer ?
#
loop_
_entity_poly.entity_id
_entity_poly.type
_entity_poly.pdbx_seq_one_letter_code
_entity_poly.pdbx_strand_id
1 'polypeptide(L)'
;CASEGGVTWCEAWEIARPWFCDPDAGTFSLTSTHPEGWLGGEYDLVYRWTGEVRIFDVKASDGTSDFSFGYVDQMATYAYLWWATHGRQEVPTDLQIWYLGAPARKQIPVPDERSMLRLENRLKGLHARLRATSEFNEDDFPANPTPVRRFGLGGVPLDEAPIGDMARCGGCEYRRVCSGSPHRQELPRGENAQHPVTRAASIECTPIGAIDPFVTVRGAVRKLRKVAQWPSYEREFWEFFLDFADRDWIAVVVKLDEPNLPAEFAEGAVVRLRNGIIGAGWKKDLGNHLRLDMSASSSIEMAPTASQEDTPFIQLRPRTYNVKAQLFNFEHSETEDYSKWGARLIDASGVIPFQIWNLEKAPEVLREYEPER
;
A
#
# COMPACT_ATOMS: atom_id res chain seq x y z
N CYS A 1 -24.56 25.87 -1.19
CA CYS A 1 -24.94 26.16 0.21
C CYS A 1 -25.16 27.66 0.34
N ALA A 2 -26.25 28.09 0.98
CA ALA A 2 -26.54 29.52 1.14
C ALA A 2 -25.47 30.15 2.04
N SER A 3 -24.80 31.19 1.54
CA SER A 3 -23.69 31.87 2.22
C SER A 3 -24.16 33.04 3.11
N GLU A 4 -25.48 33.26 3.25
CA GLU A 4 -26.07 34.37 3.99
C GLU A 4 -27.38 33.94 4.68
N GLY A 5 -27.58 34.34 5.95
CA GLY A 5 -28.76 34.02 6.77
C GLY A 5 -28.41 33.54 8.18
N GLY A 6 -29.41 33.49 9.07
CA GLY A 6 -29.26 32.90 10.41
C GLY A 6 -29.31 31.36 10.34
N VAL A 7 -28.42 30.69 11.07
CA VAL A 7 -28.33 29.22 11.14
C VAL A 7 -29.64 28.63 11.68
N THR A 8 -30.24 27.70 10.94
CA THR A 8 -31.41 26.95 11.40
C THR A 8 -31.03 25.92 12.47
N TRP A 9 -31.99 25.45 13.27
CA TRP A 9 -31.73 24.40 14.28
C TRP A 9 -31.14 23.11 13.68
N CYS A 10 -31.55 22.74 12.48
CA CYS A 10 -31.02 21.58 11.78
C CYS A 10 -29.57 21.81 11.33
N GLU A 11 -29.25 22.99 10.79
CA GLU A 11 -27.88 23.35 10.43
C GLU A 11 -26.98 23.45 11.67
N ALA A 12 -27.48 24.00 12.77
CA ALA A 12 -26.77 24.03 14.04
C ALA A 12 -26.45 22.62 14.56
N TRP A 13 -27.40 21.68 14.45
CA TRP A 13 -27.18 20.28 14.80
C TRP A 13 -26.13 19.62 13.90
N GLU A 14 -26.21 19.80 12.59
CA GLU A 14 -25.22 19.24 11.66
C GLU A 14 -23.81 19.82 11.89
N ILE A 15 -23.69 21.09 12.26
CA ILE A 15 -22.40 21.74 12.57
C ILE A 15 -21.83 21.26 13.91
N ALA A 16 -22.67 21.14 14.93
CA ALA A 16 -22.25 20.99 16.34
C ALA A 16 -22.27 19.55 16.86
N ARG A 17 -22.97 18.62 16.18
CA ARG A 17 -23.03 17.22 16.61
C ARG A 17 -21.63 16.62 16.71
N PRO A 18 -21.36 15.77 17.71
CA PRO A 18 -20.10 15.04 17.77
C PRO A 18 -19.96 14.17 16.51
N TRP A 19 -18.82 14.28 15.86
CA TRP A 19 -18.49 13.42 14.72
C TRP A 19 -17.80 12.19 15.29
N PHE A 20 -18.53 11.07 15.34
CA PHE A 20 -18.02 9.79 15.78
C PHE A 20 -17.64 8.92 14.58
N CYS A 21 -16.60 8.12 14.76
CA CYS A 21 -16.48 6.88 14.01
C CYS A 21 -17.51 5.86 14.54
N ASP A 22 -18.41 5.35 13.69
CA ASP A 22 -19.35 4.27 14.06
C ASP A 22 -18.59 2.93 13.98
N PRO A 23 -18.33 2.26 15.11
CA PRO A 23 -17.53 1.03 15.12
C PRO A 23 -18.20 -0.15 14.40
N ASP A 24 -19.51 -0.08 14.10
CA ASP A 24 -20.28 -1.16 13.47
C ASP A 24 -20.54 -0.96 11.96
N ALA A 25 -20.01 0.10 11.34
CA ALA A 25 -20.27 0.44 9.94
C ALA A 25 -19.27 -0.24 8.96
N GLY A 26 -19.80 -1.04 8.02
CA GLY A 26 -19.02 -1.96 7.16
C GLY A 26 -18.10 -1.34 6.09
N THR A 27 -18.27 -0.07 5.71
CA THR A 27 -17.30 0.67 4.88
C THR A 27 -17.23 2.11 5.37
N PHE A 28 -16.42 2.31 6.41
CA PHE A 28 -16.21 3.59 7.06
C PHE A 28 -15.06 4.34 6.38
N SER A 29 -15.29 5.54 5.86
CA SER A 29 -14.19 6.46 5.58
C SER A 29 -14.62 7.88 5.96
N LEU A 30 -14.34 8.25 7.20
CA LEU A 30 -14.31 9.64 7.67
C LEU A 30 -12.90 10.22 7.57
N THR A 31 -12.09 9.71 6.64
CA THR A 31 -10.71 10.19 6.44
C THR A 31 -10.73 11.67 6.06
N SER A 32 -10.11 12.49 6.89
CA SER A 32 -9.77 13.86 6.51
C SER A 32 -8.50 13.82 5.68
N THR A 33 -8.56 14.38 4.47
CA THR A 33 -7.42 14.43 3.56
C THR A 33 -6.99 15.88 3.35
N HIS A 34 -5.69 16.12 3.45
CA HIS A 34 -5.09 17.42 3.11
C HIS A 34 -5.52 17.84 1.69
N PRO A 35 -5.80 19.13 1.41
CA PRO A 35 -6.31 19.57 0.10
C PRO A 35 -5.44 19.17 -1.11
N GLU A 36 -4.13 19.05 -0.90
CA GLU A 36 -3.17 18.60 -1.91
C GLU A 36 -2.99 17.06 -1.97
N GLY A 37 -3.71 16.29 -1.17
CA GLY A 37 -3.73 14.82 -1.21
C GLY A 37 -2.53 14.08 -0.61
N TRP A 38 -1.58 14.76 0.04
CA TRP A 38 -0.33 14.13 0.52
C TRP A 38 -0.36 13.63 1.98
N LEU A 39 -1.41 13.95 2.73
CA LEU A 39 -1.61 13.51 4.12
C LEU A 39 -3.08 13.20 4.34
N GLY A 40 -3.36 12.07 5.00
CA GLY A 40 -4.70 11.70 5.46
C GLY A 40 -4.65 11.22 6.90
N GLY A 41 -5.76 11.35 7.61
CA GLY A 41 -5.94 10.85 8.96
C GLY A 41 -7.41 10.71 9.31
N GLU A 42 -7.69 9.87 10.31
CA GLU A 42 -9.04 9.62 10.82
C GLU A 42 -9.11 10.11 12.26
N TYR A 43 -10.15 10.86 12.60
CA TYR A 43 -10.38 11.30 13.98
C TYR A 43 -11.36 10.34 14.64
N ASP A 44 -11.04 9.85 15.84
CA ASP A 44 -12.00 9.04 16.60
C ASP A 44 -13.23 9.87 17.00
N LEU A 45 -12.98 11.08 17.52
CA LEU A 45 -14.02 12.00 17.96
C LEU A 45 -13.61 13.47 17.81
N VAL A 46 -14.46 14.24 17.11
CA VAL A 46 -14.40 15.72 17.10
C VAL A 46 -15.66 16.28 17.76
N TYR A 47 -15.46 17.06 18.82
CA TYR A 47 -16.53 17.67 19.61
C TYR A 47 -16.56 19.18 19.41
N ARG A 48 -17.72 19.71 18.97
CA ARG A 48 -17.92 21.14 18.67
C ARG A 48 -19.15 21.76 19.34
N TRP A 49 -19.85 21.00 20.19
CA TRP A 49 -21.12 21.42 20.77
C TRP A 49 -21.02 22.73 21.56
N THR A 50 -19.87 23.01 22.17
CA THR A 50 -19.63 24.23 22.95
C THR A 50 -19.20 25.43 22.10
N GLY A 51 -19.21 25.31 20.77
CA GLY A 51 -18.67 26.31 19.84
C GLY A 51 -17.14 26.31 19.71
N GLU A 52 -16.46 25.49 20.51
CA GLU A 52 -15.01 25.27 20.44
C GLU A 52 -14.73 23.90 19.84
N VAL A 53 -13.68 23.79 19.02
CA VAL A 53 -13.24 22.51 18.44
C VAL A 53 -12.35 21.76 19.43
N ARG A 54 -12.75 20.54 19.78
CA ARG A 54 -11.98 19.64 20.64
C ARG A 54 -11.81 18.30 19.95
N ILE A 55 -10.59 17.77 19.94
CA ILE A 55 -10.29 16.47 19.31
C ILE A 55 -9.90 15.48 20.39
N PHE A 56 -10.56 14.33 20.38
CA PHE A 56 -10.30 13.24 21.30
C PHE A 56 -9.94 11.99 20.51
N ASP A 57 -8.81 11.38 20.84
CA ASP A 57 -8.37 10.08 20.34
C ASP A 57 -8.61 9.02 21.41
N VAL A 58 -9.22 7.91 21.05
CA VAL A 58 -9.70 6.88 21.96
C VAL A 58 -8.86 5.62 21.78
N LYS A 59 -8.20 5.19 22.85
CA LYS A 59 -7.38 3.97 22.87
C LYS A 59 -8.03 2.91 23.74
N ALA A 60 -8.20 1.70 23.18
CA ALA A 60 -8.69 0.55 23.93
C ALA A 60 -7.75 0.14 25.09
N SER A 61 -6.46 0.43 24.98
CA SER A 61 -5.44 0.08 25.98
C SER A 61 -5.53 0.91 27.28
N ASP A 62 -4.75 0.54 28.29
CA ASP A 62 -4.53 1.30 29.53
C ASP A 62 -3.41 2.35 29.45
N GLY A 63 -2.71 2.42 28.31
CA GLY A 63 -1.65 3.39 28.03
C GLY A 63 -0.26 3.03 28.56
N THR A 64 -0.05 1.83 29.11
CA THR A 64 1.23 1.42 29.70
C THR A 64 2.32 1.06 28.69
N SER A 65 1.97 0.90 27.41
CA SER A 65 2.89 0.52 26.34
C SER A 65 3.68 1.72 25.78
N ASP A 66 4.81 1.43 25.14
CA ASP A 66 5.66 2.45 24.49
C ASP A 66 4.95 3.18 23.33
N PHE A 67 3.84 2.64 22.80
CA PHE A 67 3.00 3.35 21.83
C PHE A 67 2.52 4.72 22.35
N SER A 68 2.36 4.88 23.67
CA SER A 68 2.02 6.14 24.33
C SER A 68 3.03 7.28 24.08
N PHE A 69 4.27 6.96 23.65
CA PHE A 69 5.24 7.94 23.20
C PHE A 69 4.81 8.59 21.87
N GLY A 70 4.35 7.77 20.92
CA GLY A 70 3.98 8.22 19.57
C GLY A 70 2.66 8.99 19.51
N TYR A 71 1.76 8.78 20.47
CA TYR A 71 0.44 9.44 20.44
C TYR A 71 0.51 10.96 20.57
N VAL A 72 1.58 11.53 21.13
CA VAL A 72 1.76 12.99 21.17
C VAL A 72 1.94 13.55 19.75
N ASP A 73 2.79 12.91 18.95
CA ASP A 73 3.01 13.26 17.54
C ASP A 73 1.74 13.00 16.69
N GLN A 74 0.99 11.94 17.01
CA GLN A 74 -0.31 11.66 16.40
C GLN A 74 -1.31 12.80 16.64
N MET A 75 -1.48 13.24 17.89
CA MET A 75 -2.40 14.34 18.24
C MET A 75 -1.97 15.68 17.63
N ALA A 76 -0.66 15.95 17.57
CA ALA A 76 -0.15 17.14 16.87
C ALA A 76 -0.45 17.08 15.36
N THR A 77 -0.40 15.88 14.76
CA THR A 77 -0.77 15.66 13.36
C THR A 77 -2.27 15.88 13.13
N TYR A 78 -3.13 15.47 14.07
CA TYR A 78 -4.56 15.77 14.02
C TYR A 78 -4.88 17.26 14.08
N ALA A 79 -4.22 18.01 14.98
CA ALA A 79 -4.38 19.46 15.03
C ALA A 79 -3.92 20.14 13.72
N TYR A 80 -2.77 19.72 13.18
CA TYR A 80 -2.28 20.20 11.89
C TYR A 80 -3.26 19.89 10.75
N LEU A 81 -3.75 18.65 10.68
CA LEU A 81 -4.65 18.21 9.63
C LEU A 81 -5.96 19.01 9.68
N TRP A 82 -6.51 19.24 10.88
CA TRP A 82 -7.69 20.09 11.08
C TRP A 82 -7.42 21.51 10.57
N TRP A 83 -6.34 22.13 11.03
CA TRP A 83 -5.97 23.49 10.63
C TRP A 83 -5.81 23.60 9.11
N ALA A 84 -5.11 22.65 8.48
CA ALA A 84 -4.87 22.65 7.04
C ALA A 84 -6.15 22.44 6.22
N THR A 85 -7.06 21.56 6.63
CA THR A 85 -8.33 21.33 5.92
C THR A 85 -9.34 22.45 6.12
N HIS A 86 -9.20 23.25 7.18
CA HIS A 86 -10.06 24.40 7.47
C HIS A 86 -9.41 25.73 7.04
N GLY A 87 -8.67 25.70 5.92
CA GLY A 87 -8.11 26.92 5.30
C GLY A 87 -7.12 27.67 6.18
N ARG A 88 -6.53 27.01 7.18
CA ARG A 88 -5.62 27.59 8.18
C ARG A 88 -6.26 28.66 9.08
N GLN A 89 -7.58 28.62 9.25
CA GLN A 89 -8.32 29.62 10.01
C GLN A 89 -8.80 29.14 11.39
N GLU A 90 -8.88 27.83 11.59
CA GLU A 90 -9.41 27.22 12.81
C GLU A 90 -8.39 26.24 13.40
N VAL A 91 -8.10 26.37 14.70
CA VAL A 91 -7.20 25.47 15.44
C VAL A 91 -8.00 24.86 16.60
N PRO A 92 -7.87 23.55 16.87
CA PRO A 92 -8.52 22.94 18.03
C PRO A 92 -8.10 23.63 19.33
N THR A 93 -9.03 23.84 20.25
CA THR A 93 -8.76 24.41 21.58
C THR A 93 -8.32 23.35 22.58
N ASP A 94 -8.59 22.08 22.29
CA ASP A 94 -8.35 20.96 23.19
C ASP A 94 -7.97 19.70 22.41
N LEU A 95 -6.93 18.99 22.88
CA LEU A 95 -6.48 17.70 22.39
C LEU A 95 -6.37 16.74 23.57
N GLN A 96 -7.05 15.60 23.51
CA GLN A 96 -6.95 14.58 24.56
C GLN A 96 -6.84 13.18 23.99
N ILE A 97 -6.16 12.32 24.74
CA ILE A 97 -6.17 10.87 24.54
C ILE A 97 -6.99 10.26 25.67
N TRP A 98 -8.00 9.48 25.32
CA TRP A 98 -8.86 8.76 26.26
C TRP A 98 -8.47 7.29 26.24
N TYR A 99 -7.97 6.81 27.37
CA TYR A 99 -7.70 5.38 27.55
C TYR A 99 -8.99 4.73 28.05
N LEU A 100 -9.38 3.59 27.47
CA LEU A 100 -10.56 2.84 27.92
C LEU A 100 -10.16 1.75 28.93
N GLY A 101 -8.95 1.20 28.81
CA GLY A 101 -8.40 0.23 29.75
C GLY A 101 -7.96 0.83 31.09
N ALA A 102 -7.93 2.16 31.18
CA ALA A 102 -7.69 2.92 32.40
C ALA A 102 -8.67 4.08 32.41
N PRO A 103 -9.33 4.47 33.53
CA PRO A 103 -10.22 5.62 33.58
C PRO A 103 -9.43 6.95 33.54
N ALA A 104 -8.68 7.17 32.47
CA ALA A 104 -7.69 8.22 32.33
C ALA A 104 -7.87 9.00 31.03
N ARG A 105 -7.82 10.32 31.16
CA ARG A 105 -7.81 11.27 30.05
C ARG A 105 -6.50 12.04 30.10
N LYS A 106 -5.69 11.88 29.07
CA LYS A 106 -4.40 12.56 28.95
C LYS A 106 -4.56 13.80 28.09
N GLN A 107 -4.39 14.95 28.72
CA GLN A 107 -4.36 16.24 28.04
C GLN A 107 -3.08 16.37 27.22
N ILE A 108 -3.19 16.77 25.96
CA ILE A 108 -2.07 17.05 25.06
C ILE A 108 -2.03 18.55 24.75
N PRO A 109 -0.84 19.19 24.79
CA PRO A 109 -0.72 20.58 24.36
C PRO A 109 -1.11 20.74 22.89
N VAL A 110 -1.95 21.73 22.60
CA VAL A 110 -2.25 22.15 21.23
C VAL A 110 -0.97 22.75 20.62
N PRO A 111 -0.50 22.28 19.44
CA PRO A 111 0.67 22.84 18.80
C PRO A 111 0.39 24.27 18.31
N ASP A 112 1.37 25.15 18.47
CA ASP A 112 1.31 26.49 17.86
C ASP A 112 1.51 26.43 16.33
N GLU A 113 1.17 27.51 15.64
CA GLU A 113 1.30 27.61 14.18
C GLU A 113 2.72 27.30 13.70
N ARG A 114 3.73 27.80 14.41
CA ARG A 114 5.13 27.55 14.06
C ARG A 114 5.47 26.06 14.12
N SER A 115 4.91 25.33 15.08
CA SER A 115 5.11 23.89 15.24
C SER A 115 4.34 23.10 14.19
N MET A 116 3.12 23.53 13.85
CA MET A 116 2.33 22.97 12.73
C MET A 116 3.06 23.14 11.39
N LEU A 117 3.66 24.29 11.12
CA LEU A 117 4.47 24.52 9.91
C LEU A 117 5.75 23.67 9.86
N ARG A 118 6.40 23.42 11.02
CA ARG A 118 7.54 22.48 11.07
C ARG A 118 7.10 21.05 10.77
N LEU A 119 5.95 20.65 11.32
CA LEU A 119 5.37 19.34 11.06
C LEU A 119 5.02 19.16 9.58
N GLU A 120 4.38 20.16 8.97
CA GLU A 120 4.10 20.20 7.52
C GLU A 120 5.35 19.98 6.68
N ASN A 121 6.40 20.79 6.90
CA ASN A 121 7.63 20.68 6.13
C ASN A 121 8.29 19.29 6.27
N ARG A 122 8.28 18.72 7.49
CA ARG A 122 8.79 17.38 7.74
C ARG A 122 8.00 16.31 6.97
N LEU A 123 6.67 16.32 7.10
CA LEU A 123 5.80 15.30 6.51
C LEU A 123 5.70 15.43 4.99
N LYS A 124 5.60 16.65 4.46
CA LYS A 124 5.57 16.91 3.02
C LYS A 124 6.89 16.52 2.36
N GLY A 125 8.02 16.81 3.02
CA GLY A 125 9.34 16.36 2.58
C GLY A 125 9.46 14.83 2.56
N LEU A 126 8.96 14.16 3.60
CA LEU A 126 8.91 12.69 3.64
C LEU A 126 8.03 12.12 2.52
N HIS A 127 6.83 12.65 2.33
CA HIS A 127 5.93 12.24 1.24
C HIS A 127 6.58 12.41 -0.14
N ALA A 128 7.22 13.54 -0.40
CA ALA A 128 7.91 13.79 -1.67
C ALA A 128 9.03 12.76 -1.91
N ARG A 129 9.84 12.45 -0.88
CA ARG A 129 10.86 11.40 -0.95
C ARG A 129 10.26 10.02 -1.23
N LEU A 130 9.20 9.65 -0.51
CA LEU A 130 8.54 8.35 -0.69
C LEU A 130 7.91 8.21 -2.09
N ARG A 131 7.40 9.30 -2.67
CA ARG A 131 6.74 9.28 -4.00
C ARG A 131 7.72 9.36 -5.18
N ALA A 132 8.83 10.08 -5.04
CA ALA A 132 9.79 10.29 -6.13
C ALA A 132 10.75 9.12 -6.35
N THR A 133 10.83 8.20 -5.40
CA THR A 133 11.87 7.18 -5.37
C THR A 133 11.44 5.93 -6.14
N SER A 134 12.10 5.66 -7.27
CA SER A 134 11.94 4.39 -8.02
C SER A 134 12.65 3.22 -7.33
N GLU A 135 13.69 3.49 -6.54
CA GLU A 135 14.48 2.51 -5.79
C GLU A 135 14.92 3.10 -4.44
N PHE A 136 14.56 2.43 -3.34
CA PHE A 136 14.96 2.85 -2.00
C PHE A 136 16.34 2.28 -1.67
N ASN A 137 17.29 3.12 -1.25
CA ASN A 137 18.55 2.65 -0.69
C ASN A 137 18.31 2.21 0.77
N GLU A 138 18.74 1.01 1.14
CA GLU A 138 18.64 0.51 2.52
C GLU A 138 19.38 1.42 3.51
N ASP A 139 20.46 2.07 3.08
CA ASP A 139 21.22 3.02 3.90
C ASP A 139 20.39 4.24 4.34
N ASP A 140 19.32 4.58 3.61
CA ASP A 140 18.39 5.65 3.99
C ASP A 140 17.47 5.25 5.16
N PHE A 141 17.42 3.97 5.50
CA PHE A 141 16.57 3.38 6.53
C PHE A 141 17.41 2.59 7.54
N PRO A 142 18.30 3.25 8.28
CA PRO A 142 19.22 2.58 9.19
C PRO A 142 18.45 1.76 10.23
N ALA A 143 18.93 0.54 10.47
CA ALA A 143 18.37 -0.41 11.43
C ALA A 143 18.71 -0.05 12.89
N ASN A 144 18.51 1.23 13.26
CA ASN A 144 18.79 1.80 14.57
C ASN A 144 17.46 2.15 15.27
N PRO A 145 16.76 1.16 15.86
CA PRO A 145 15.52 1.42 16.58
C PRO A 145 15.74 2.37 17.76
N THR A 146 14.77 3.24 18.02
CA THR A 146 14.80 4.07 19.23
C THR A 146 14.63 3.20 20.48
N PRO A 147 15.12 3.60 21.66
CA PRO A 147 14.87 2.88 22.92
C PRO A 147 13.36 2.70 23.21
N VAL A 148 13.01 1.66 23.97
CA VAL A 148 11.63 1.42 24.43
C VAL A 148 11.42 2.09 25.78
N ARG A 149 10.45 2.99 25.85
CA ARG A 149 10.09 3.76 27.05
C ARG A 149 8.96 3.06 27.79
N ARG A 150 8.86 3.35 29.09
CA ARG A 150 7.80 2.82 29.95
C ARG A 150 6.82 3.91 30.32
N PHE A 151 5.56 3.52 30.38
CA PHE A 151 4.46 4.40 30.72
C PHE A 151 3.62 3.75 31.83
N GLY A 152 3.11 4.58 32.73
CA GLY A 152 2.08 4.18 33.68
C GLY A 152 0.69 4.26 33.05
N LEU A 153 -0.33 3.95 33.87
CA LEU A 153 -1.73 4.07 33.47
C LEU A 153 -2.03 5.46 32.90
N GLY A 154 -2.79 5.51 31.81
CA GLY A 154 -3.11 6.75 31.11
C GLY A 154 -1.97 7.33 30.28
N GLY A 155 -0.93 6.55 29.97
CA GLY A 155 0.18 7.01 29.14
C GLY A 155 1.07 8.05 29.83
N VAL A 156 1.16 8.02 31.16
CA VAL A 156 2.04 8.90 31.93
C VAL A 156 3.48 8.40 31.80
N PRO A 157 4.44 9.20 31.29
CA PRO A 157 5.83 8.76 31.22
C PRO A 157 6.37 8.41 32.61
N LEU A 158 7.01 7.25 32.74
CA LEU A 158 7.73 6.89 33.95
C LEU A 158 9.16 7.41 33.89
N ASP A 159 9.69 7.87 35.02
CA ASP A 159 11.08 8.29 35.17
C ASP A 159 11.99 7.06 35.33
N GLU A 160 11.96 6.20 34.33
CA GLU A 160 12.77 4.98 34.24
C GLU A 160 13.68 5.07 33.02
N ALA A 161 14.89 4.51 33.15
CA ALA A 161 15.78 4.39 32.01
C ALA A 161 15.10 3.58 30.89
N PRO A 162 15.07 4.08 29.65
CA PRO A 162 14.52 3.32 28.53
C PRO A 162 15.22 1.98 28.36
N ILE A 163 14.47 0.96 27.98
CA ILE A 163 15.01 -0.36 27.63
C ILE A 163 15.82 -0.18 26.34
N GLY A 164 17.05 -0.70 26.34
CA GLY A 164 18.10 -0.39 25.36
C GLY A 164 17.71 -0.56 23.89
N ASP A 165 18.54 0.00 23.02
CA ASP A 165 18.23 0.36 21.63
C ASP A 165 17.58 -0.78 20.82
N MET A 166 17.99 -2.03 21.03
CA MET A 166 17.47 -3.19 20.28
C MET A 166 16.21 -3.85 20.87
N ALA A 167 15.67 -3.34 21.98
CA ALA A 167 14.47 -3.90 22.61
C ALA A 167 13.26 -3.94 21.67
N ARG A 168 13.16 -2.99 20.73
CA ARG A 168 12.10 -2.99 19.69
C ARG A 168 12.16 -4.21 18.77
N CYS A 169 13.34 -4.77 18.54
CA CYS A 169 13.48 -5.95 17.70
C CYS A 169 12.78 -7.17 18.30
N GLY A 170 12.52 -7.18 19.61
CA GLY A 170 11.77 -8.25 20.27
C GLY A 170 10.35 -8.41 19.72
N GLY A 171 9.68 -7.31 19.36
CA GLY A 171 8.30 -7.30 18.84
C GLY A 171 8.15 -6.82 17.39
N CYS A 172 9.24 -6.46 16.71
CA CYS A 172 9.18 -5.97 15.34
C CYS A 172 8.87 -7.10 14.35
N GLU A 173 7.86 -6.91 13.49
CA GLU A 173 7.50 -7.86 12.43
C GLU A 173 8.65 -8.11 11.45
N TYR A 174 9.48 -7.09 11.21
CA TYR A 174 10.63 -7.15 10.32
C TYR A 174 11.89 -7.73 10.99
N ARG A 175 11.84 -8.14 12.26
CA ARG A 175 13.05 -8.57 13.01
C ARG A 175 13.81 -9.74 12.37
N ARG A 176 13.14 -10.56 11.57
CA ARG A 176 13.77 -11.71 10.90
C ARG A 176 14.51 -11.33 9.61
N VAL A 177 14.18 -10.18 9.02
CA VAL A 177 14.69 -9.77 7.70
C VAL A 177 15.53 -8.48 7.75
N CYS A 178 15.29 -7.63 8.75
CA CYS A 178 16.02 -6.38 8.96
C CYS A 178 17.51 -6.62 9.23
N SER A 179 18.38 -5.92 8.49
CA SER A 179 19.83 -6.14 8.49
C SER A 179 20.50 -5.94 9.84
N GLY A 180 20.05 -4.97 10.64
CA GLY A 180 20.57 -4.69 11.98
C GLY A 180 19.90 -5.45 13.11
N SER A 181 18.89 -6.29 12.83
CA SER A 181 18.18 -7.02 13.89
C SER A 181 19.03 -8.16 14.49
N PRO A 182 19.08 -8.31 15.83
CA PRO A 182 19.73 -9.47 16.47
C PRO A 182 18.96 -10.78 16.24
N HIS A 183 17.75 -10.70 15.69
CA HIS A 183 16.90 -11.85 15.35
C HIS A 183 16.88 -12.14 13.84
N ARG A 184 17.79 -11.51 13.08
CA ARG A 184 17.90 -11.73 11.64
C ARG A 184 18.11 -13.22 11.34
N GLN A 185 17.34 -13.73 10.40
CA GLN A 185 17.46 -15.09 9.89
C GLN A 185 18.18 -15.06 8.55
N GLU A 186 18.90 -16.14 8.25
CA GLU A 186 19.40 -16.35 6.90
C GLU A 186 18.22 -16.65 5.97
N LEU A 187 18.14 -15.89 4.88
CA LEU A 187 17.13 -16.08 3.85
C LEU A 187 17.67 -17.04 2.77
N PRO A 188 16.81 -17.88 2.18
CA PRO A 188 17.22 -18.71 1.05
C PRO A 188 17.69 -17.83 -0.12
N ARG A 189 18.54 -18.36 -1.01
CA ARG A 189 19.00 -17.61 -2.19
C ARG A 189 18.97 -18.45 -3.47
N GLY A 190 17.78 -18.79 -3.95
CA GLY A 190 17.60 -19.58 -5.17
C GLY A 190 18.26 -20.96 -5.13
N GLU A 191 18.51 -21.49 -3.94
CA GLU A 191 19.01 -22.85 -3.78
C GLU A 191 17.95 -23.85 -4.24
N ASN A 192 18.39 -24.99 -4.78
CA ASN A 192 17.45 -26.03 -5.16
C ASN A 192 16.61 -26.49 -3.96
N ALA A 193 15.32 -26.67 -4.21
CA ALA A 193 14.41 -27.30 -3.26
C ALA A 193 14.33 -28.81 -3.53
N GLN A 194 14.00 -29.61 -2.51
CA GLN A 194 13.55 -30.97 -2.75
C GLN A 194 12.06 -30.95 -3.07
N HIS A 195 11.63 -31.78 -4.02
CA HIS A 195 10.22 -31.92 -4.32
C HIS A 195 9.46 -32.39 -3.07
N PRO A 196 8.41 -31.68 -2.60
CA PRO A 196 7.79 -31.91 -1.29
C PRO A 196 7.20 -33.33 -1.17
N VAL A 197 6.61 -33.83 -2.26
CA VAL A 197 5.99 -35.17 -2.31
C VAL A 197 6.99 -36.31 -2.49
N THR A 198 7.86 -36.24 -3.51
CA THR A 198 8.70 -37.38 -3.89
C THR A 198 10.04 -37.41 -3.15
N ARG A 199 10.51 -36.27 -2.63
CA ARG A 199 11.83 -36.02 -1.98
C ARG A 199 13.08 -36.51 -2.76
N ALA A 200 12.91 -37.19 -3.89
CA ALA A 200 13.96 -37.74 -4.74
C ALA A 200 14.39 -36.78 -5.86
N ALA A 201 13.51 -35.85 -6.26
CA ALA A 201 13.79 -34.87 -7.31
C ALA A 201 14.21 -33.52 -6.70
N SER A 202 15.29 -32.96 -7.24
CA SER A 202 15.72 -31.59 -6.97
C SER A 202 15.01 -30.64 -7.93
N ILE A 203 14.42 -29.57 -7.41
CA ILE A 203 13.78 -28.50 -8.17
C ILE A 203 14.75 -27.33 -8.20
N GLU A 204 15.19 -26.95 -9.40
CA GLU A 204 15.97 -25.73 -9.60
C GLU A 204 15.09 -24.51 -9.33
N CYS A 205 15.53 -23.65 -8.43
CA CYS A 205 14.81 -22.45 -8.02
C CYS A 205 15.54 -21.20 -8.55
N THR A 206 14.77 -20.23 -9.03
CA THR A 206 15.27 -18.93 -9.45
C THR A 206 15.28 -17.98 -8.26
N PRO A 207 16.42 -17.31 -7.94
CA PRO A 207 16.42 -16.21 -6.98
C PRO A 207 15.43 -15.12 -7.39
N ILE A 208 14.68 -14.53 -6.46
CA ILE A 208 13.68 -13.51 -6.76
C ILE A 208 14.27 -12.34 -7.56
N GLY A 209 15.45 -11.84 -7.16
CA GLY A 209 16.14 -10.74 -7.84
C GLY A 209 16.66 -11.09 -9.25
N ALA A 210 16.64 -12.36 -9.65
CA ALA A 210 16.98 -12.81 -11.00
C ALA A 210 15.74 -13.02 -11.90
N ILE A 211 14.53 -12.82 -11.38
CA ILE A 211 13.29 -12.94 -12.15
C ILE A 211 13.16 -11.72 -13.07
N ASP A 212 13.41 -11.94 -14.36
CA ASP A 212 13.21 -10.94 -15.41
C ASP A 212 12.16 -11.43 -16.41
N PRO A 213 10.86 -11.11 -16.20
CA PRO A 213 9.77 -11.52 -17.09
C PRO A 213 9.47 -10.49 -18.18
N PHE A 214 10.20 -9.38 -18.21
CA PHE A 214 9.85 -8.21 -19.00
C PHE A 214 10.10 -8.43 -20.49
N VAL A 215 9.21 -7.91 -21.31
CA VAL A 215 9.35 -7.88 -22.76
C VAL A 215 9.12 -6.46 -23.28
N THR A 216 9.75 -6.17 -24.41
CA THR A 216 9.47 -4.97 -25.20
C THR A 216 8.84 -5.39 -26.51
N VAL A 217 7.67 -4.85 -26.84
CA VAL A 217 6.93 -5.21 -28.06
C VAL A 217 6.55 -3.97 -28.85
N ARG A 218 6.42 -4.12 -30.17
CA ARG A 218 5.99 -3.06 -31.09
C ARG A 218 4.85 -3.54 -31.96
N GLY A 219 3.86 -2.70 -32.17
CA GLY A 219 2.76 -2.98 -33.10
C GLY A 219 1.79 -1.83 -33.25
N ALA A 220 0.74 -2.05 -34.04
CA ALA A 220 -0.31 -1.07 -34.28
C ALA A 220 -1.45 -1.25 -33.26
N VAL A 221 -1.90 -0.14 -32.68
CA VAL A 221 -3.01 -0.11 -31.71
C VAL A 221 -4.34 -0.32 -32.42
N ARG A 222 -5.19 -1.21 -31.89
CA ARG A 222 -6.53 -1.50 -32.43
C ARG A 222 -7.56 -1.65 -31.31
N LYS A 223 -8.78 -1.13 -31.51
CA LYS A 223 -9.89 -1.17 -30.54
C LYS A 223 -9.50 -0.60 -29.18
N LEU A 224 -8.94 0.61 -29.18
CA LEU A 224 -8.55 1.31 -27.96
C LEU A 224 -9.79 1.74 -27.17
N ARG A 225 -9.86 1.37 -25.89
CA ARG A 225 -10.98 1.70 -25.00
C ARG A 225 -10.59 1.66 -23.54
N LYS A 226 -11.37 2.33 -22.70
CA LYS A 226 -11.34 2.14 -21.25
C LYS A 226 -12.34 1.07 -20.85
N VAL A 227 -11.93 0.16 -19.96
CA VAL A 227 -12.75 -0.97 -19.52
C VAL A 227 -12.57 -1.17 -18.03
N ALA A 228 -13.70 -1.23 -17.31
CA ALA A 228 -13.74 -1.62 -15.91
C ALA A 228 -13.21 -3.05 -15.74
N GLN A 229 -12.25 -3.24 -14.83
CA GLN A 229 -11.63 -4.55 -14.60
C GLN A 229 -12.15 -5.24 -13.35
N TRP A 230 -12.37 -6.55 -13.45
CA TRP A 230 -12.56 -7.46 -12.32
C TRP A 230 -11.32 -7.41 -11.38
N PRO A 231 -11.45 -7.56 -10.04
CA PRO A 231 -12.64 -8.00 -9.30
C PRO A 231 -13.68 -6.96 -8.93
N SER A 232 -13.28 -5.74 -8.60
CA SER A 232 -14.23 -4.76 -8.06
C SER A 232 -14.99 -3.98 -9.14
N TYR A 233 -14.48 -3.94 -10.39
CA TYR A 233 -15.01 -3.10 -11.47
C TYR A 233 -15.10 -1.60 -11.12
N GLU A 234 -14.46 -1.17 -10.05
CA GLU A 234 -14.47 0.23 -9.59
C GLU A 234 -13.55 1.12 -10.44
N ARG A 235 -12.60 0.52 -11.16
CA ARG A 235 -11.58 1.23 -11.93
C ARG A 235 -11.58 0.81 -13.38
N GLU A 236 -11.49 1.80 -14.27
CA GLU A 236 -11.30 1.59 -15.69
C GLU A 236 -9.83 1.69 -16.08
N PHE A 237 -9.36 0.70 -16.84
CA PHE A 237 -8.02 0.68 -17.41
C PHE A 237 -8.07 0.72 -18.93
N TRP A 238 -7.02 1.21 -19.56
CA TRP A 238 -6.91 1.13 -21.02
C TRP A 238 -6.71 -0.31 -21.46
N GLU A 239 -7.57 -0.75 -22.37
CA GLU A 239 -7.46 -2.01 -23.11
C GLU A 239 -7.38 -1.74 -24.60
N PHE A 240 -6.53 -2.49 -25.29
CA PHE A 240 -6.48 -2.51 -26.75
C PHE A 240 -5.87 -3.81 -27.26
N PHE A 241 -5.92 -4.03 -28.57
CA PHE A 241 -5.12 -5.04 -29.26
C PHE A 241 -3.90 -4.38 -29.88
N LEU A 242 -2.78 -5.08 -29.85
CA LEU A 242 -1.56 -4.69 -30.54
C LEU A 242 -1.33 -5.67 -31.70
N ASP A 243 -1.50 -5.18 -32.92
CA ASP A 243 -1.29 -5.95 -34.14
C ASP A 243 0.18 -5.92 -34.55
N PHE A 244 0.77 -7.11 -34.74
CA PHE A 244 2.14 -7.30 -35.19
C PHE A 244 2.20 -7.32 -36.73
N ALA A 245 3.40 -7.13 -37.28
CA ALA A 245 3.60 -7.07 -38.73
C ALA A 245 3.29 -8.41 -39.45
N ASP A 246 3.41 -9.53 -38.74
CA ASP A 246 3.11 -10.89 -39.19
C ASP A 246 1.62 -11.28 -39.08
N ARG A 247 0.74 -10.31 -38.76
CA ARG A 247 -0.72 -10.47 -38.58
C ARG A 247 -1.12 -11.20 -37.30
N ASP A 248 -0.18 -11.53 -36.43
CA ASP A 248 -0.49 -11.92 -35.08
C ASP A 248 -0.87 -10.70 -34.23
N TRP A 249 -1.51 -10.95 -33.10
CA TRP A 249 -1.90 -9.88 -32.18
C TRP A 249 -1.84 -10.38 -30.75
N ILE A 250 -1.48 -9.47 -29.87
CA ILE A 250 -1.70 -9.65 -28.44
C ILE A 250 -2.71 -8.62 -27.98
N ALA A 251 -3.33 -8.92 -26.87
CA ALA A 251 -4.19 -7.98 -26.23
C ALA A 251 -3.38 -7.31 -25.11
N VAL A 252 -3.56 -6.00 -24.90
CA VAL A 252 -2.80 -5.18 -23.95
C VAL A 252 -3.73 -4.57 -22.90
N VAL A 253 -3.32 -4.64 -21.62
CA VAL A 253 -3.98 -3.95 -20.50
C VAL A 253 -2.97 -3.03 -19.81
N VAL A 254 -3.30 -1.74 -19.72
CA VAL A 254 -2.46 -0.74 -19.04
C VAL A 254 -2.97 -0.54 -17.63
N LYS A 255 -2.37 -1.24 -16.66
CA LYS A 255 -2.75 -1.22 -15.23
C LYS A 255 -2.06 -0.06 -14.51
N LEU A 256 -2.31 1.15 -14.99
CA LEU A 256 -1.83 2.40 -14.43
C LEU A 256 -3.01 3.34 -14.26
N ASP A 257 -3.11 4.00 -13.11
CA ASP A 257 -4.19 4.97 -12.84
C ASP A 257 -4.04 6.20 -13.78
N GLU A 258 -2.82 6.70 -13.94
CA GLU A 258 -2.48 7.83 -14.83
C GLU A 258 -1.27 7.46 -15.71
N PRO A 259 -1.48 6.66 -16.78
CA PRO A 259 -0.38 6.33 -17.68
C PRO A 259 0.07 7.59 -18.44
N ASN A 260 1.38 7.80 -18.52
CA ASN A 260 1.95 8.80 -19.41
C ASN A 260 1.86 8.31 -20.85
N LEU A 261 0.80 8.70 -21.56
CA LEU A 261 0.55 8.33 -22.95
C LEU A 261 1.07 9.42 -23.90
N PRO A 262 1.72 9.06 -25.03
CA PRO A 262 2.07 10.01 -26.07
C PRO A 262 0.86 10.79 -26.58
N ALA A 263 1.05 12.04 -27.00
CA ALA A 263 -0.04 12.88 -27.52
C ALA A 263 -0.72 12.28 -28.76
N GLU A 264 0.04 11.57 -29.58
CA GLU A 264 -0.43 10.89 -30.79
C GLU A 264 -0.94 9.46 -30.53
N PHE A 265 -1.06 9.03 -29.28
CA PHE A 265 -1.56 7.70 -28.93
C PHE A 265 -3.05 7.57 -29.27
N ALA A 266 -3.34 6.81 -30.32
CA ALA A 266 -4.69 6.59 -30.82
C ALA A 266 -4.81 5.25 -31.55
N GLU A 267 -6.02 4.89 -31.96
CA GLU A 267 -6.22 3.73 -32.85
C GLU A 267 -5.45 3.91 -34.17
N GLY A 268 -4.78 2.86 -34.61
CA GLY A 268 -3.87 2.85 -35.76
C GLY A 268 -2.45 3.35 -35.47
N ALA A 269 -2.20 3.95 -34.30
CA ALA A 269 -0.86 4.39 -33.92
C ALA A 269 0.09 3.19 -33.79
N VAL A 270 1.31 3.35 -34.26
CA VAL A 270 2.36 2.34 -34.09
C VAL A 270 3.19 2.71 -32.87
N VAL A 271 3.16 1.83 -31.87
CA VAL A 271 3.72 2.09 -30.54
C VAL A 271 4.70 1.01 -30.14
N ARG A 272 5.64 1.37 -29.26
CA ARG A 272 6.47 0.44 -28.51
C ARG A 272 6.07 0.46 -27.05
N LEU A 273 5.90 -0.74 -26.53
CA LEU A 273 5.48 -1.02 -25.16
C LEU A 273 6.67 -1.68 -24.46
N ARG A 274 7.29 -0.98 -23.50
CA ARG A 274 8.47 -1.47 -22.76
C ARG A 274 8.07 -1.99 -21.39
N ASN A 275 8.84 -2.96 -20.91
CA ASN A 275 8.68 -3.58 -19.59
C ASN A 275 7.26 -4.12 -19.35
N GLY A 276 6.64 -4.71 -20.37
CA GLY A 276 5.37 -5.42 -20.20
C GLY A 276 5.60 -6.87 -19.78
N ILE A 277 4.59 -7.49 -19.15
CA ILE A 277 4.64 -8.89 -18.72
C ILE A 277 3.61 -9.71 -19.50
N ILE A 278 4.02 -10.84 -20.06
CA ILE A 278 3.13 -11.75 -20.79
C ILE A 278 2.38 -12.66 -19.82
N GLY A 279 1.06 -12.52 -19.79
CA GLY A 279 0.12 -13.42 -19.13
C GLY A 279 -0.55 -14.40 -20.09
N ALA A 280 -0.97 -15.55 -19.56
CA ALA A 280 -1.87 -16.48 -20.24
C ALA A 280 -3.33 -16.16 -19.92
N GLY A 281 -4.22 -16.36 -20.89
CA GLY A 281 -5.67 -16.33 -20.67
C GLY A 281 -6.20 -14.93 -20.41
N TRP A 282 -6.61 -14.24 -21.48
CA TRP A 282 -7.34 -12.97 -21.34
C TRP A 282 -8.83 -13.24 -21.05
N LYS A 283 -9.60 -13.69 -22.04
CA LYS A 283 -11.02 -14.02 -21.88
C LYS A 283 -11.28 -15.45 -22.28
N LYS A 284 -12.18 -16.11 -21.54
CA LYS A 284 -12.55 -17.51 -21.77
C LYS A 284 -13.08 -17.75 -23.18
N ASP A 285 -13.80 -16.79 -23.76
CA ASP A 285 -14.37 -16.83 -25.11
C ASP A 285 -13.33 -16.59 -26.22
N LEU A 286 -12.19 -15.99 -25.89
CA LEU A 286 -11.09 -15.84 -26.83
C LEU A 286 -10.22 -17.12 -26.84
N GLY A 287 -10.08 -17.84 -25.73
CA GLY A 287 -9.24 -19.05 -25.66
C GLY A 287 -7.78 -18.75 -25.30
N ASN A 288 -6.82 -19.54 -25.82
CA ASN A 288 -5.39 -19.44 -25.48
C ASN A 288 -4.69 -18.26 -26.16
N HIS A 289 -5.11 -17.03 -25.84
CA HIS A 289 -4.44 -15.81 -26.29
C HIS A 289 -3.47 -15.27 -25.25
N LEU A 290 -2.45 -14.54 -25.75
CA LEU A 290 -1.50 -13.82 -24.92
C LEU A 290 -2.06 -12.45 -24.54
N ARG A 291 -1.84 -12.08 -23.28
CA ARG A 291 -2.08 -10.74 -22.74
C ARG A 291 -0.76 -10.11 -22.36
N LEU A 292 -0.56 -8.85 -22.71
CA LEU A 292 0.50 -8.02 -22.16
C LEU A 292 -0.08 -7.14 -21.06
N ASP A 293 0.40 -7.31 -19.84
CA ASP A 293 0.11 -6.42 -18.72
C ASP A 293 1.20 -5.35 -18.61
N MET A 294 0.79 -4.08 -18.63
CA MET A 294 1.68 -2.94 -18.37
C MET A 294 1.44 -2.39 -16.97
N SER A 295 2.50 -2.06 -16.25
CA SER A 295 2.49 -1.65 -14.84
C SER A 295 3.39 -0.43 -14.58
N ALA A 296 3.70 -0.13 -13.31
CA ALA A 296 4.45 1.06 -12.89
C ALA A 296 5.82 1.23 -13.59
N SER A 297 6.51 0.13 -13.92
CA SER A 297 7.81 0.18 -14.61
C SER A 297 7.69 0.23 -16.14
N SER A 298 6.47 0.17 -16.67
CA SER A 298 6.21 0.13 -18.11
C SER A 298 6.18 1.52 -18.73
N SER A 299 6.45 1.59 -20.03
CA SER A 299 6.30 2.82 -20.82
C SER A 299 5.74 2.54 -22.19
N ILE A 300 5.07 3.57 -22.74
CA ILE A 300 4.44 3.56 -24.06
C ILE A 300 5.04 4.73 -24.84
N GLU A 301 5.65 4.46 -25.98
CA GLU A 301 6.25 5.46 -26.86
C GLU A 301 5.79 5.27 -28.31
N MET A 302 5.77 6.36 -29.08
CA MET A 302 5.53 6.27 -30.52
C MET A 302 6.74 5.60 -31.19
N ALA A 303 6.48 4.61 -32.04
CA ALA A 303 7.53 3.79 -32.64
C ALA A 303 7.24 3.48 -34.11
N PRO A 304 7.34 4.46 -35.02
CA PRO A 304 7.05 4.25 -36.45
C PRO A 304 8.01 3.23 -37.07
N THR A 305 9.24 3.10 -36.56
CA THR A 305 10.26 2.16 -37.05
C THR A 305 10.55 1.04 -36.06
N ALA A 306 10.90 -0.14 -36.59
CA ALA A 306 11.34 -1.28 -35.79
C ALA A 306 12.73 -1.03 -35.16
N SER A 307 12.98 -1.70 -34.04
CA SER A 307 14.22 -1.69 -33.27
C SER A 307 14.65 -3.13 -32.97
N GLN A 308 15.94 -3.34 -32.68
CA GLN A 308 16.44 -4.68 -32.32
C GLN A 308 15.93 -5.17 -30.95
N GLU A 309 15.45 -4.27 -30.11
CA GLU A 309 14.82 -4.60 -28.82
C GLU A 309 13.39 -5.12 -28.94
N ASP A 310 12.77 -4.98 -30.11
CA ASP A 310 11.39 -5.39 -30.35
C ASP A 310 11.31 -6.92 -30.34
N THR A 311 10.70 -7.47 -29.30
CA THR A 311 10.49 -8.92 -29.16
C THR A 311 9.42 -9.37 -30.16
N PRO A 312 9.73 -10.30 -31.07
CA PRO A 312 8.76 -10.79 -32.05
C PRO A 312 7.70 -11.66 -31.39
N PHE A 313 6.51 -11.72 -31.99
CA PHE A 313 5.37 -12.46 -31.44
C PHE A 313 5.71 -13.93 -31.09
N ILE A 314 6.45 -14.61 -31.97
CA ILE A 314 6.86 -16.02 -31.79
C ILE A 314 7.70 -16.27 -30.52
N GLN A 315 8.34 -15.23 -29.97
CA GLN A 315 9.12 -15.31 -28.74
C GLN A 315 8.32 -14.91 -27.50
N LEU A 316 7.04 -14.53 -27.63
CA LEU A 316 6.21 -14.17 -26.49
C LEU A 316 5.63 -15.44 -25.86
N ARG A 317 5.92 -15.64 -24.58
CA ARG A 317 5.35 -16.72 -23.79
C ARG A 317 5.23 -16.29 -22.32
N PRO A 318 4.16 -16.71 -21.62
CA PRO A 318 4.11 -16.64 -20.17
C PRO A 318 5.29 -17.41 -19.59
N ARG A 319 5.98 -16.83 -18.62
CA ARG A 319 7.10 -17.47 -17.94
C ARG A 319 6.65 -18.06 -16.61
N THR A 320 7.20 -19.21 -16.27
CA THR A 320 6.99 -19.88 -14.99
C THR A 320 8.33 -20.01 -14.29
N TYR A 321 8.35 -19.72 -13.00
CA TYR A 321 9.54 -19.77 -12.16
C TYR A 321 9.26 -20.63 -10.94
N ASN A 322 10.22 -21.45 -10.53
CA ASN A 322 10.22 -22.06 -9.22
C ASN A 322 10.96 -21.12 -8.27
N VAL A 323 10.40 -20.84 -7.10
CA VAL A 323 11.01 -19.93 -6.13
C VAL A 323 11.04 -20.62 -4.77
N LYS A 324 12.19 -20.57 -4.10
CA LYS A 324 12.37 -20.98 -2.70
C LYS A 324 12.55 -19.71 -1.88
N ALA A 325 11.55 -19.38 -1.08
CA ALA A 325 11.48 -18.13 -0.33
C ALA A 325 10.78 -18.33 1.02
N GLN A 326 11.05 -17.41 1.96
CA GLN A 326 10.30 -17.32 3.20
C GLN A 326 9.02 -16.52 2.97
N LEU A 327 7.98 -16.90 3.68
CA LEU A 327 6.69 -16.23 3.67
C LEU A 327 6.70 -15.10 4.69
N PHE A 328 6.49 -13.86 4.24
CA PHE A 328 6.70 -12.68 5.07
C PHE A 328 5.40 -12.10 5.64
N ASN A 329 4.36 -12.04 4.81
CA ASN A 329 3.04 -11.56 5.24
C ASN A 329 1.93 -12.29 4.50
N PHE A 330 0.71 -12.16 5.02
CA PHE A 330 -0.50 -12.68 4.41
C PHE A 330 -1.59 -11.63 4.42
N GLU A 331 -2.38 -11.64 3.35
CA GLU A 331 -3.62 -10.90 3.22
C GLU A 331 -4.67 -11.88 2.68
N HIS A 332 -5.85 -11.89 3.28
CA HIS A 332 -6.97 -12.67 2.79
C HIS A 332 -8.12 -11.74 2.47
N SER A 333 -8.68 -11.89 1.27
CA SER A 333 -9.90 -11.21 0.85
C SER A 333 -10.89 -12.24 0.36
N GLU A 334 -12.09 -12.21 0.91
CA GLU A 334 -13.18 -13.09 0.52
C GLU A 334 -14.42 -12.24 0.24
N THR A 335 -15.03 -12.51 -0.91
CA THR A 335 -16.28 -11.91 -1.39
C THR A 335 -17.18 -13.03 -1.89
N GLU A 336 -18.43 -12.72 -2.21
CA GLU A 336 -19.36 -13.70 -2.82
C GLU A 336 -18.81 -14.28 -4.14
N ASP A 337 -18.04 -13.47 -4.89
CA ASP A 337 -17.55 -13.82 -6.22
C ASP A 337 -16.15 -14.46 -6.25
N TYR A 338 -15.34 -14.26 -5.20
CA TYR A 338 -14.00 -14.83 -5.13
C TYR A 338 -13.41 -14.89 -3.71
N SER A 339 -12.46 -15.82 -3.56
CA SER A 339 -11.50 -15.82 -2.47
C SER A 339 -10.09 -15.64 -3.02
N LYS A 340 -9.32 -14.75 -2.37
CA LYS A 340 -7.96 -14.40 -2.75
C LYS A 340 -7.07 -14.41 -1.51
N TRP A 341 -5.96 -15.12 -1.62
CA TRP A 341 -4.85 -15.04 -0.66
C TRP A 341 -3.69 -14.31 -1.32
N GLY A 342 -3.30 -13.18 -0.75
CA GLY A 342 -2.07 -12.47 -1.08
C GLY A 342 -0.99 -12.78 -0.06
N ALA A 343 0.25 -12.85 -0.51
CA ALA A 343 1.41 -12.93 0.36
C ALA A 343 2.62 -12.27 -0.29
N ARG A 344 3.60 -11.88 0.52
CA ARG A 344 4.93 -11.52 0.04
C ARG A 344 5.90 -12.65 0.35
N LEU A 345 6.61 -13.07 -0.69
CA LEU A 345 7.72 -14.00 -0.59
C LEU A 345 9.01 -13.19 -0.53
N ILE A 346 9.92 -13.58 0.35
CA ILE A 346 11.23 -12.95 0.51
C ILE A 346 12.35 -13.99 0.44
N ASP A 347 13.39 -13.67 -0.29
CA ASP A 347 14.65 -14.41 -0.33
C ASP A 347 15.81 -13.41 -0.18
N ALA A 348 17.05 -13.88 -0.13
CA ALA A 348 18.21 -13.00 0.06
C ALA A 348 18.49 -12.05 -1.13
N SER A 349 17.76 -12.20 -2.24
CA SER A 349 17.91 -11.41 -3.45
C SER A 349 16.75 -10.43 -3.70
N GLY A 350 15.61 -10.59 -3.02
CA GLY A 350 14.50 -9.64 -3.14
C GLY A 350 13.18 -10.10 -2.53
N VAL A 351 12.14 -9.32 -2.83
CA VAL A 351 10.76 -9.55 -2.40
C VAL A 351 9.86 -9.60 -3.63
N ILE A 352 8.94 -10.57 -3.68
CA ILE A 352 7.93 -10.65 -4.75
C ILE A 352 6.54 -10.87 -4.15
N PRO A 353 5.50 -10.14 -4.59
CA PRO A 353 4.12 -10.45 -4.23
C PRO A 353 3.66 -11.71 -4.96
N PHE A 354 2.90 -12.55 -4.26
CA PHE A 354 2.29 -13.77 -4.77
C PHE A 354 0.81 -13.80 -4.40
N GLN A 355 -0.03 -14.34 -5.28
CA GLN A 355 -1.47 -14.42 -5.06
C GLN A 355 -2.01 -15.79 -5.48
N ILE A 356 -2.92 -16.32 -4.67
CA ILE A 356 -3.72 -17.51 -4.95
C ILE A 356 -5.18 -17.06 -5.07
N TRP A 357 -5.87 -17.52 -6.11
CA TRP A 357 -7.27 -17.20 -6.36
C TRP A 357 -8.12 -18.47 -6.39
N ASN A 358 -9.35 -18.38 -5.87
CA ASN A 358 -10.42 -19.39 -5.93
C ASN A 358 -9.97 -20.78 -5.46
N LEU A 359 -9.86 -20.92 -4.13
CA LEU A 359 -9.28 -22.02 -3.34
C LEU A 359 -9.91 -23.42 -3.49
N GLU A 360 -10.61 -23.76 -4.58
CA GLU A 360 -11.19 -25.11 -4.73
C GLU A 360 -10.11 -26.23 -4.70
N LYS A 361 -8.82 -25.91 -4.83
CA LYS A 361 -7.68 -26.86 -4.80
C LYS A 361 -6.54 -26.53 -3.82
N ALA A 362 -6.68 -25.47 -3.02
CA ALA A 362 -5.57 -24.93 -2.23
C ALA A 362 -5.27 -25.59 -0.87
N PRO A 363 -6.20 -26.31 -0.18
CA PRO A 363 -5.88 -26.95 1.10
C PRO A 363 -4.68 -27.90 1.02
N GLU A 364 -4.36 -28.44 -0.17
CA GLU A 364 -3.20 -29.30 -0.39
C GLU A 364 -1.87 -28.54 -0.47
N VAL A 365 -1.89 -27.28 -0.90
CA VAL A 365 -0.70 -26.43 -1.07
C VAL A 365 -0.29 -25.75 0.25
N LEU A 366 -1.26 -25.50 1.14
CA LEU A 366 -1.05 -24.88 2.46
C LEU A 366 -0.98 -25.91 3.60
N ARG A 367 -1.12 -27.21 3.32
CA ARG A 367 -1.24 -28.29 4.33
C ARG A 367 -0.01 -28.46 5.23
N GLU A 368 1.15 -27.89 4.87
CA GLU A 368 2.36 -27.88 5.70
C GLU A 368 2.54 -26.57 6.50
N TYR A 369 1.68 -25.57 6.29
CA TYR A 369 1.72 -24.32 7.04
C TYR A 369 0.78 -24.44 8.25
N GLU A 370 1.33 -24.78 9.41
CA GLU A 370 0.72 -24.53 10.70
C GLU A 370 1.12 -23.10 11.12
N PRO A 371 0.28 -22.07 10.92
CA PRO A 371 0.59 -20.75 11.44
C PRO A 371 0.59 -20.81 12.97
N GLU A 372 1.77 -20.87 13.58
CA GLU A 372 1.94 -20.50 14.98
C GLU A 372 1.55 -19.02 15.12
N ARG A 373 0.47 -18.76 15.87
CA ARG A 373 0.02 -17.42 16.22
C ARG A 373 0.95 -16.77 17.25
#